data_AF-A0A8H6VEG5-F1
#
_entry.id   AF-A0A8H6VEG5-F1
#
_cell.length_a   1.000
_cell.length_b   1.000
_cell.length_c   1.000
_cell.angle_alpha   90.00
_cell.angle_beta   90.00
_cell.angle_gamma   90.00
#
_symmetry.space_group_name_H-M   'P 1'
#
loop_
_entity.id
_entity.type
_entity.pdbx_description
1 polymer ?
#
loop_
_entity_poly.entity_id
_entity_poly.type
_entity_poly.pdbx_seq_one_letter_code
_entity_poly.pdbx_strand_id
1 'polypeptide(L)'
;MSSLTAISIIGIMRHLADFTKVDLNTNAPQQQCSTLLTLLPPEIRERIYTYTLQDTIIPSTMHLYPLSKRRHGLPKPPPLCVCCKQLYLESIKLHWSHSIFLFPTSTNLNAFNLWFTNIGRRRRELISNIYIQKSGLGYNKDRKRQERRDLKENAETGRCWLEKFWELMIMVDDRG
;
A
#
# COMPACT_ATOMS: atom_id res chain seq x y z
N MET A 1 6.39 2.19 43.14
CA MET A 1 6.35 1.18 42.05
C MET A 1 5.07 1.37 41.24
N SER A 2 5.06 2.30 40.27
CA SER A 2 3.91 2.52 39.36
C SER A 2 4.27 3.49 38.23
N SER A 3 5.12 3.06 37.29
CA SER A 3 5.48 3.88 36.11
C SER A 3 5.92 3.03 34.91
N LEU A 4 5.23 1.92 34.63
CA LEU A 4 5.55 1.07 33.46
C LEU A 4 4.38 0.83 32.50
N THR A 5 3.19 1.40 32.75
CA THR A 5 2.01 1.20 31.89
C THR A 5 1.79 2.32 30.86
N ALA A 6 2.39 3.51 31.04
CA ALA A 6 2.16 4.65 30.13
C ALA A 6 2.92 4.57 28.79
N ILE A 7 4.03 3.83 28.73
CA ILE A 7 4.89 3.74 27.53
C ILE A 7 4.25 2.88 26.43
N SER A 8 3.32 1.97 26.78
CA SER A 8 2.65 1.10 25.80
C SER A 8 1.53 1.82 25.02
N ILE A 9 0.78 2.72 25.68
CA ILE A 9 -0.41 3.34 25.07
C ILE A 9 -0.03 4.46 24.07
N ILE A 10 1.00 5.26 24.36
CA ILE A 10 1.45 6.34 23.46
C ILE A 10 2.07 5.77 22.17
N GLY A 11 2.79 4.65 22.27
CA GLY A 11 3.25 3.88 21.12
C GLY A 11 2.09 3.41 20.26
N ILE A 12 1.11 2.71 20.86
CA ILE A 12 -0.10 2.20 20.17
C ILE A 12 -0.93 3.32 19.53
N MET A 13 -1.03 4.50 20.16
CA MET A 13 -1.74 5.64 19.56
C MET A 13 -0.98 6.28 18.39
N ARG A 14 0.36 6.34 18.45
CA ARG A 14 1.17 6.67 17.27
C ARG A 14 1.06 5.59 16.19
N HIS A 15 0.74 4.33 16.55
CA HIS A 15 0.53 3.19 15.62
C HIS A 15 -0.68 3.35 14.68
N LEU A 16 -1.68 4.15 15.06
CA LEU A 16 -2.86 4.41 14.22
C LEU A 16 -2.72 5.68 13.35
N ALA A 17 -1.98 6.69 13.82
CA ALA A 17 -1.88 8.02 13.21
C ALA A 17 -1.47 8.03 11.71
N ASP A 18 -0.59 7.13 11.28
CA ASP A 18 -0.09 7.08 9.88
C ASP A 18 -1.13 6.53 8.89
N PHE A 19 -2.07 5.74 9.39
CA PHE A 19 -3.21 5.31 8.59
C PHE A 19 -4.34 6.34 8.71
N THR A 20 -4.50 7.04 9.84
CA THR A 20 -5.64 7.93 10.09
C THR A 20 -5.47 9.39 9.68
N LYS A 21 -4.45 9.77 8.88
CA LYS A 21 -4.32 11.15 8.35
C LYS A 21 -5.45 11.57 7.39
N VAL A 22 -6.36 10.66 7.05
CA VAL A 22 -7.61 11.05 6.39
C VAL A 22 -8.43 11.79 7.45
N ASP A 23 -8.82 13.04 7.17
CA ASP A 23 -9.74 13.76 8.04
C ASP A 23 -11.13 13.11 7.93
N LEU A 24 -11.39 12.20 8.83
CA LEU A 24 -12.58 11.33 8.83
C LEU A 24 -13.72 11.98 9.61
N ASN A 25 -13.44 13.06 10.34
CA ASN A 25 -14.43 13.81 11.10
C ASN A 25 -15.29 14.70 10.20
N THR A 26 -14.74 15.20 9.10
CA THR A 26 -15.46 15.96 8.07
C THR A 26 -16.23 15.07 7.07
N ASN A 27 -15.79 13.82 6.86
CA ASN A 27 -16.29 12.98 5.76
C ASN A 27 -17.20 11.81 6.17
N ALA A 28 -17.36 11.49 7.46
CA ALA A 28 -18.08 10.27 7.85
C ALA A 28 -18.82 10.29 9.21
N PRO A 29 -19.66 11.29 9.54
CA PRO A 29 -20.48 11.24 10.76
C PRO A 29 -21.61 10.19 10.73
N GLN A 30 -21.93 9.56 9.60
CA GLN A 30 -23.16 8.75 9.42
C GLN A 30 -22.97 7.22 9.34
N GLN A 31 -21.86 6.68 9.84
CA GLN A 31 -21.53 5.26 9.61
C GLN A 31 -22.35 4.26 10.42
N GLN A 32 -22.95 4.70 11.54
CA GLN A 32 -23.78 3.84 12.38
C GLN A 32 -25.02 3.31 11.64
N CYS A 33 -25.35 3.86 10.46
CA CYS A 33 -26.52 3.51 9.68
C CYS A 33 -26.24 2.58 8.49
N SER A 34 -24.99 2.13 8.25
CA SER A 34 -24.73 1.18 7.17
C SER A 34 -25.23 -0.21 7.55
N THR A 35 -26.41 -0.59 7.06
CA THR A 35 -27.01 -1.92 7.28
C THR A 35 -26.05 -3.06 6.94
N LEU A 36 -25.23 -2.90 5.89
CA LEU A 36 -24.26 -3.91 5.49
C LEU A 36 -23.10 -4.06 6.50
N LEU A 37 -22.58 -2.95 7.01
CA LEU A 37 -21.48 -2.99 7.99
C LEU A 37 -21.95 -3.43 9.37
N THR A 38 -23.22 -3.19 9.72
CA THR A 38 -23.80 -3.63 11.00
C THR A 38 -24.23 -5.09 11.01
N LEU A 39 -24.71 -5.63 9.89
CA LEU A 39 -25.17 -7.02 9.79
C LEU A 39 -24.03 -8.03 9.63
N LEU A 40 -22.92 -7.63 9.02
CA LEU A 40 -21.81 -8.55 8.75
C LEU A 40 -20.81 -8.57 9.91
N PRO A 41 -20.45 -9.74 10.47
CA PRO A 41 -19.34 -9.85 11.42
C PRO A 41 -18.01 -9.37 10.83
N PRO A 42 -17.08 -8.83 11.64
CA PRO A 42 -15.77 -8.35 11.17
C PRO A 42 -14.99 -9.36 10.32
N GLU A 43 -15.07 -10.65 10.67
CA GLU A 43 -14.37 -11.74 9.97
C GLU A 43 -14.89 -11.92 8.54
N ILE A 44 -16.20 -11.76 8.35
CA ILE A 44 -16.83 -11.84 7.03
C ILE A 44 -16.46 -10.61 6.20
N ARG A 45 -16.44 -9.43 6.83
CA ARG A 45 -15.99 -8.19 6.18
C ARG A 45 -14.54 -8.29 5.71
N GLU A 46 -13.63 -8.77 6.57
CA GLU A 46 -12.22 -8.98 6.23
C GLU A 46 -12.05 -9.92 5.03
N ARG A 47 -12.80 -11.03 5.00
CA ARG A 47 -12.80 -11.96 3.86
C ARG A 47 -13.25 -11.29 2.57
N ILE A 48 -14.33 -10.50 2.61
CA ILE A 48 -14.82 -9.74 1.47
C ILE A 48 -13.72 -8.78 0.99
N TYR A 49 -13.12 -8.01 1.89
CA TYR A 49 -12.06 -7.06 1.52
C TYR A 49 -10.85 -7.76 0.92
N THR A 50 -10.46 -8.88 1.52
CA THR A 50 -9.37 -9.72 1.01
C THR A 50 -9.63 -10.13 -0.42
N TYR A 51 -10.80 -10.70 -0.74
CA TYR A 51 -11.14 -11.07 -2.11
C TYR A 51 -11.21 -9.87 -3.07
N THR A 52 -11.69 -8.72 -2.60
CA THR A 52 -11.77 -7.51 -3.45
C THR A 52 -10.40 -6.87 -3.74
N LEU A 53 -9.44 -7.02 -2.82
CA LEU A 53 -8.12 -6.39 -2.91
C LEU A 53 -7.02 -7.35 -3.37
N GLN A 54 -7.28 -8.65 -3.30
CA GLN A 54 -6.36 -9.68 -3.75
C GLN A 54 -6.01 -9.51 -5.23
N ASP A 55 -4.71 -9.58 -5.53
CA ASP A 55 -4.16 -9.42 -6.87
C ASP A 55 -4.55 -8.10 -7.55
N THR A 56 -4.91 -7.07 -6.77
CA THR A 56 -5.24 -5.76 -7.33
C THR A 56 -3.95 -5.13 -7.86
N ILE A 57 -3.90 -4.96 -9.17
CA ILE A 57 -2.76 -4.35 -9.85
C ILE A 57 -2.85 -2.84 -9.71
N ILE A 58 -1.85 -2.27 -9.05
CA ILE A 58 -1.69 -0.83 -8.90
C ILE A 58 -0.59 -0.39 -9.85
N PRO A 59 -0.95 0.24 -10.99
CA PRO A 59 0.05 0.82 -11.85
C PRO A 59 0.70 2.01 -11.12
N SER A 60 2.02 2.04 -11.11
CA SER A 60 2.76 3.21 -10.67
C SER A 60 2.44 4.38 -11.59
N THR A 61 1.69 5.35 -11.09
CA THR A 61 1.37 6.59 -11.82
C THR A 61 2.53 7.58 -11.83
N MET A 62 3.71 7.18 -11.35
CA MET A 62 4.89 8.03 -11.20
C MET A 62 5.43 8.64 -12.49
N HIS A 63 5.05 8.12 -13.65
CA HIS A 63 5.52 8.64 -14.95
C HIS A 63 4.48 9.50 -15.65
N LEU A 64 3.21 9.42 -15.22
CA LEU A 64 2.09 9.92 -16.02
C LEU A 64 1.72 11.38 -15.73
N TYR A 65 2.24 11.99 -14.66
CA TYR A 65 1.87 13.36 -14.28
C TYR A 65 3.07 14.23 -13.91
N PRO A 66 3.13 15.50 -14.33
CA PRO A 66 4.19 16.42 -13.93
C PRO A 66 4.25 16.59 -12.41
N LEU A 67 5.46 16.66 -11.85
CA LEU A 67 5.75 16.70 -10.41
C LEU A 67 4.96 17.80 -9.65
N SER A 68 4.68 18.93 -10.31
CA SER A 68 3.99 20.09 -9.75
C SER A 68 2.53 19.86 -9.35
N LYS A 69 1.88 18.79 -9.85
CA LYS A 69 0.48 18.45 -9.52
C LYS A 69 0.34 17.21 -8.63
N ARG A 70 1.44 16.63 -8.16
CA ARG A 70 1.41 15.36 -7.43
C ARG A 70 1.07 15.54 -5.96
N ARG A 71 0.06 14.81 -5.49
CA ARG A 71 0.07 14.30 -4.11
C ARG A 71 1.18 13.24 -4.00
N HIS A 72 2.43 13.68 -3.85
CA HIS A 72 3.62 12.90 -3.44
C HIS A 72 3.90 11.53 -4.11
N GLY A 73 3.34 11.27 -5.30
CA GLY A 73 3.57 10.00 -6.01
C GLY A 73 2.85 8.80 -5.40
N LEU A 74 1.90 9.00 -4.48
CA LEU A 74 1.14 7.89 -3.91
C LEU A 74 0.14 7.34 -4.95
N PRO A 75 -0.10 6.02 -4.95
CA PRO A 75 -1.15 5.45 -5.76
C PRO A 75 -2.52 5.99 -5.33
N LYS A 76 -3.47 6.02 -6.26
CA LYS A 76 -4.86 6.34 -5.92
C LYS A 76 -5.36 5.30 -4.93
N PRO A 77 -6.01 5.70 -3.81
CA PRO A 77 -6.59 4.74 -2.88
C PRO A 77 -7.64 3.89 -3.60
N PRO A 78 -7.79 2.60 -3.24
CA PRO A 78 -8.86 1.76 -3.76
C PRO A 78 -10.23 2.40 -3.52
N PRO A 79 -11.20 2.21 -4.43
CA PRO A 79 -12.58 2.67 -4.22
C PRO A 79 -13.13 2.26 -2.85
N LEU A 80 -12.84 1.03 -2.41
CA LEU A 80 -13.25 0.50 -1.11
C LEU A 80 -12.76 1.35 0.06
N CYS A 81 -11.50 1.81 0.00
CA CYS A 81 -10.89 2.62 1.05
C CYS A 81 -11.46 4.04 1.11
N VAL A 82 -12.10 4.54 0.05
CA VAL A 82 -12.66 5.91 0.04
C VAL A 82 -14.15 5.96 0.38
N CYS A 83 -14.81 4.81 0.52
CA CYS A 83 -16.23 4.76 0.83
C CYS A 83 -16.53 5.34 2.21
N CYS A 84 -15.77 4.94 3.23
CA CYS A 84 -16.17 5.15 4.62
C CYS A 84 -14.97 4.93 5.58
N LYS A 85 -14.97 5.58 6.76
CA LYS A 85 -13.94 5.43 7.82
C LYS A 85 -13.71 4.00 8.27
N GLN A 86 -14.78 3.28 8.60
CA GLN A 86 -14.66 1.88 9.03
C GLN A 86 -14.04 1.02 7.93
N LEU A 87 -14.54 1.11 6.69
CA LEU A 87 -13.98 0.41 5.53
C LEU A 87 -12.52 0.74 5.35
N TYR A 88 -12.17 2.03 5.37
CA TYR A 88 -10.79 2.48 5.26
C TYR A 88 -9.88 1.82 6.30
N LEU A 89 -10.28 1.83 7.57
CA LEU A 89 -9.48 1.26 8.66
C LEU A 89 -9.31 -0.26 8.52
N GLU A 90 -10.38 -0.96 8.15
CA GLU A 90 -10.37 -2.41 8.00
C GLU A 90 -9.61 -2.85 6.73
N SER A 91 -9.69 -2.09 5.63
CA SER A 91 -9.19 -2.50 4.32
C SER A 91 -7.81 -1.93 3.96
N ILE A 92 -7.35 -0.86 4.60
CA ILE A 92 -6.09 -0.21 4.20
C ILE A 92 -4.88 -1.14 4.37
N LYS A 93 -4.83 -1.92 5.46
CA LYS A 93 -3.75 -2.89 5.68
C LYS A 93 -3.76 -3.97 4.59
N LEU A 94 -4.95 -4.52 4.31
CA LEU A 94 -5.17 -5.53 3.27
C LEU A 94 -4.78 -5.01 1.88
N HIS A 95 -5.07 -3.74 1.60
CA HIS A 95 -4.67 -3.11 0.35
C HIS A 95 -3.16 -3.14 0.17
N TRP A 96 -2.39 -2.68 1.15
CA TRP A 96 -0.92 -2.67 1.04
C TRP A 96 -0.32 -4.08 1.03
N SER A 97 -0.92 -5.04 1.75
CA SER A 97 -0.41 -6.41 1.81
C SER A 97 -0.73 -7.28 0.59
N HIS A 98 -1.90 -7.10 -0.03
CA HIS A 98 -2.39 -7.97 -1.10
C HIS A 98 -2.34 -7.36 -2.49
N SER A 99 -2.07 -6.06 -2.60
CA SER A 99 -1.97 -5.41 -3.92
C SER A 99 -0.59 -5.62 -4.56
N ILE A 100 -0.59 -5.62 -5.89
CA ILE A 100 0.57 -5.79 -6.75
C ILE A 100 0.98 -4.41 -7.27
N PHE A 101 2.13 -3.89 -6.83
CA PHE A 101 2.64 -2.59 -7.28
C PHE A 101 3.51 -2.78 -8.52
N LEU A 102 3.03 -2.28 -9.67
CA LEU A 102 3.75 -2.38 -10.94
C LEU A 102 4.51 -1.09 -11.27
N PHE A 103 5.81 -1.21 -11.48
CA PHE A 103 6.69 -0.15 -11.94
C PHE A 103 7.14 -0.41 -13.38
N PRO A 104 6.93 0.51 -14.33
CA PRO A 104 7.52 0.42 -15.66
C PRO A 104 9.05 0.26 -15.59
N THR A 105 9.67 -0.43 -16.57
CA THR A 105 11.15 -0.53 -16.64
C THR A 105 11.82 0.84 -16.76
N SER A 106 11.11 1.82 -17.32
CA SER A 106 11.56 3.21 -17.42
C SER A 106 11.56 3.95 -16.08
N THR A 107 11.12 3.31 -14.98
CA THR A 107 11.21 3.87 -13.64
C THR A 107 12.67 3.98 -13.24
N ASN A 108 13.18 5.22 -13.18
CA ASN A 108 14.48 5.49 -12.57
C ASN A 108 14.44 5.10 -11.08
N LEU A 109 15.53 4.49 -10.59
CA LEU A 109 15.73 4.15 -9.18
C LEU A 109 15.44 5.31 -8.22
N ASN A 110 15.80 6.55 -8.59
CA ASN A 110 15.52 7.74 -7.78
C ASN A 110 14.02 7.99 -7.60
N ALA A 111 13.21 7.72 -8.63
CA ALA A 111 11.75 7.85 -8.54
C ALA A 111 11.16 6.77 -7.64
N PHE A 112 11.65 5.53 -7.76
CA PHE A 112 11.26 4.44 -6.87
C PHE A 112 11.63 4.76 -5.40
N ASN A 113 12.86 5.21 -5.14
CA ASN A 113 13.31 5.60 -3.80
C ASN A 113 12.43 6.71 -3.23
N LEU A 114 12.12 7.75 -4.01
CA LEU A 114 11.24 8.84 -3.57
C LEU A 114 9.82 8.35 -3.26
N TRP A 115 9.28 7.43 -4.05
CA TRP A 115 8.00 6.80 -3.74
C TRP A 115 8.05 6.04 -2.43
N PHE A 116 9.05 5.16 -2.31
CA PHE A 116 9.20 4.26 -1.21
C PHE A 116 9.45 5.01 0.11
N THR A 117 10.16 6.14 0.07
CA THR A 117 10.28 7.03 1.23
C THR A 117 8.94 7.71 1.56
N ASN A 118 8.23 8.23 0.56
CA ASN A 118 6.96 8.96 0.74
C ASN A 118 5.78 8.12 1.22
N ILE A 119 5.72 6.81 0.92
CA ILE A 119 4.61 5.97 1.39
C ILE A 119 4.61 5.78 2.91
N GLY A 120 5.75 6.01 3.56
CA GLY A 120 5.92 5.87 5.00
C GLY A 120 6.26 4.45 5.43
N ARG A 121 6.99 4.34 6.56
CA ARG A 121 7.59 3.09 7.05
C ARG A 121 6.62 1.92 7.18
N ARG A 122 5.46 2.14 7.79
CA ARG A 122 4.49 1.06 8.03
C ARG A 122 3.89 0.47 6.77
N ARG A 123 3.68 1.31 5.75
CA ARG A 123 3.16 0.83 4.46
C ARG A 123 4.24 0.04 3.73
N ARG A 124 5.51 0.46 3.82
CA ARG A 124 6.65 -0.32 3.31
C ARG A 124 6.70 -1.72 3.89
N GLU A 125 6.55 -1.86 5.20
CA GLU A 125 6.60 -3.16 5.90
C GLU A 125 5.47 -4.12 5.48
N LEU A 126 4.36 -3.59 4.94
CA LEU A 126 3.25 -4.40 4.45
C LEU A 126 3.43 -4.83 2.98
N ILE A 127 4.26 -4.13 2.21
CA ILE A 127 4.40 -4.41 0.78
C ILE A 127 5.22 -5.68 0.60
N SER A 128 4.57 -6.70 0.03
CA SER A 128 5.19 -7.98 -0.34
C SER A 128 5.35 -8.15 -1.85
N ASN A 129 4.65 -7.34 -2.64
CA ASN A 129 4.39 -7.59 -4.06
C ASN A 129 4.76 -6.36 -4.92
N ILE A 130 6.05 -6.23 -5.26
CA ILE A 130 6.56 -5.22 -6.20
C ILE A 130 7.06 -5.91 -7.46
N TYR A 131 6.67 -5.38 -8.62
CA TYR A 131 7.05 -5.95 -9.91
C TYR A 131 7.49 -4.86 -10.87
N ILE A 132 8.53 -5.17 -11.65
CA ILE A 132 9.01 -4.29 -12.71
C ILE A 132 8.46 -4.79 -14.03
N GLN A 133 7.57 -4.01 -14.64
CA GLN A 133 6.98 -4.31 -15.93
C GLN A 133 8.02 -4.08 -17.02
N LYS A 134 8.54 -5.17 -17.60
CA LYS A 134 9.41 -5.16 -18.80
C LYS A 134 8.65 -4.48 -19.96
N SER A 135 9.11 -3.32 -20.41
CA SER A 135 8.54 -2.60 -21.57
C SER A 135 8.79 -3.42 -22.84
N GLY A 136 7.79 -4.13 -23.34
CA GLY A 136 7.98 -4.93 -24.55
C GLY A 136 6.80 -5.77 -25.03
N LEU A 137 5.78 -6.00 -24.21
CA LEU A 137 4.62 -6.76 -24.66
C LEU A 137 3.41 -5.82 -24.75
N GLY A 138 2.89 -5.66 -25.97
CA GLY A 138 1.62 -5.00 -26.22
C GLY A 138 0.49 -5.63 -25.39
N TYR A 139 -0.54 -4.83 -25.10
CA TYR A 139 -1.68 -5.22 -24.28
C TYR A 139 -2.60 -6.17 -25.07
N ASN A 140 -2.20 -7.44 -25.21
CA ASN A 140 -3.02 -8.45 -25.86
C ASN A 140 -3.89 -9.17 -24.82
N LYS A 141 -5.20 -9.31 -25.07
CA LYS A 141 -6.19 -9.78 -24.08
C LYS A 141 -5.94 -11.22 -23.59
N ASP A 142 -5.22 -12.04 -24.36
CA ASP A 142 -4.86 -13.43 -24.02
C ASP A 142 -3.74 -13.53 -22.96
N ARG A 143 -3.18 -12.39 -22.53
CA ARG A 143 -1.98 -12.34 -21.69
C ARG A 143 -2.20 -12.56 -20.20
N LYS A 144 -3.44 -12.55 -19.69
CA LYS A 144 -3.70 -12.71 -18.23
C LYS A 144 -3.09 -13.98 -17.62
N ARG A 145 -2.99 -15.08 -18.39
CA ARG A 145 -2.33 -16.32 -17.92
C ARG A 145 -0.80 -16.25 -17.99
N GLN A 146 -0.25 -15.58 -18.99
CA GLN A 146 1.20 -15.41 -19.16
C GLN A 146 1.75 -14.39 -18.16
N GLU A 147 1.01 -13.30 -17.92
CA GLU A 147 1.32 -12.28 -16.90
C GLU A 147 1.48 -12.90 -15.51
N ARG A 148 0.71 -13.93 -15.16
CA ARG A 148 0.89 -14.62 -13.87
C ARG A 148 2.22 -15.38 -13.77
N ARG A 149 2.74 -15.91 -14.87
CA ARG A 149 4.06 -16.57 -14.90
C ARG A 149 5.18 -15.53 -14.88
N ASP A 150 5.05 -14.50 -15.71
CA ASP A 150 6.04 -13.41 -15.81
C ASP A 150 6.08 -12.58 -14.52
N LEU A 151 4.96 -12.46 -13.80
CA LEU A 151 4.92 -11.91 -12.44
C LEU A 151 5.90 -12.69 -11.57
N LYS A 152 5.81 -14.02 -11.46
CA LYS A 152 6.71 -14.80 -10.58
C LYS A 152 8.20 -14.51 -10.80
N GLU A 153 8.65 -14.41 -12.05
CA GLU A 153 10.04 -14.05 -12.39
C GLU A 153 10.36 -12.59 -12.02
N ASN A 154 9.47 -11.65 -12.34
CA ASN A 154 9.64 -10.24 -11.99
C ASN A 154 9.57 -9.97 -10.47
N ALA A 155 8.95 -10.86 -9.70
CA ALA A 155 8.92 -10.80 -8.23
C ALA A 155 10.32 -10.97 -7.62
N GLU A 156 11.19 -11.78 -8.24
CA GLU A 156 12.58 -11.92 -7.80
C GLU A 156 13.36 -10.62 -8.02
N THR A 157 13.13 -9.94 -9.15
CA THR A 157 13.75 -8.64 -9.42
C THR A 157 13.24 -7.56 -8.47
N GLY A 158 11.94 -7.52 -8.20
CA GLY A 158 11.34 -6.60 -7.22
C GLY A 158 11.85 -6.85 -5.80
N ARG A 159 12.03 -8.11 -5.40
CA ARG A 159 12.68 -8.48 -4.13
C ARG A 159 14.13 -8.00 -4.09
N CYS A 160 14.90 -8.17 -5.15
CA CYS A 160 16.28 -7.67 -5.21
C CYS A 160 16.36 -6.14 -5.03
N TRP A 161 15.41 -5.38 -5.58
CA TRP A 161 15.33 -3.93 -5.35
C TRP A 161 15.02 -3.58 -3.89
N LEU A 162 14.12 -4.33 -3.26
CA LEU A 162 13.80 -4.17 -1.84
C LEU A 162 15.03 -4.46 -0.96
N GLU A 163 15.72 -5.58 -1.18
CA GLU A 163 16.93 -5.95 -0.43
C GLU A 163 18.02 -4.88 -0.55
N LYS A 164 18.37 -4.46 -1.77
CA LYS A 164 19.37 -3.39 -1.99
C LYS A 164 18.98 -2.08 -1.31
N PHE A 165 17.69 -1.76 -1.29
CA PHE A 165 17.22 -0.58 -0.58
C PHE A 165 17.38 -0.73 0.93
N TRP A 166 17.05 -1.90 1.50
CA TRP A 166 17.23 -2.17 2.93
C TRP A 166 18.71 -2.10 3.34
N GLU A 167 19.62 -2.65 2.55
CA GLU A 167 21.07 -2.53 2.75
C GLU A 167 21.51 -1.06 2.81
N LEU A 168 21.07 -0.25 1.85
CA LEU A 168 21.39 1.19 1.82
C LEU A 168 20.84 1.94 3.03
N MET A 169 19.68 1.54 3.56
CA MET A 169 19.06 2.19 4.72
C MET A 169 19.74 1.81 6.04
N ILE A 170 20.13 0.55 6.23
CA ILE A 170 20.87 0.11 7.42
C ILE A 170 22.18 0.91 7.52
N MET A 171 22.85 1.14 6.39
CA MET A 171 24.08 1.95 6.32
C MET A 171 23.89 3.46 6.61
N VAL A 172 22.65 3.96 6.69
CA VAL A 172 22.35 5.36 7.03
C VAL A 172 22.03 5.49 8.52
N ASP A 173 21.39 4.49 9.15
CA ASP A 173 21.11 4.50 10.59
C ASP A 173 22.38 4.31 11.44
N ASP A 174 23.40 3.58 10.96
CA ASP A 174 24.66 3.36 11.70
C ASP A 174 25.61 4.58 11.74
N ARG A 175 25.22 5.70 11.11
CA ARG A 175 26.03 6.94 11.02
C ARG A 175 25.49 8.11 11.84
N GLY A 176 24.45 7.91 12.65
CA GLY A 176 23.87 8.92 13.56
C GLY A 176 23.94 8.48 15.01
#